data_AF-A0A8J8BJK8-F1
#
_entry.id   AF-A0A8J8BJK8-F1
#
_cell.length_a   1.000
_cell.length_b   1.000
_cell.length_c   1.000
_cell.angle_alpha   90.00
_cell.angle_beta   90.00
_cell.angle_gamma   90.00
#
_symmetry.space_group_name_H-M   'P 1'
#
loop_
_entity.id
_entity.type
_entity.pdbx_description
1 polymer ?
#
loop_
_entity_poly.entity_id
_entity_poly.type
_entity_poly.pdbx_seq_one_letter_code
_entity_poly.pdbx_strand_id
1 'polypeptide(L)'
;MPNPSRYAPTASRVLGVAAAGVLVVSVLSIVPALERAQHAQSVPATTTIALALPPAPVNATAPTEDWRTVQVRSGQTLGSLFADLGLPASAMHRVLQVPEVGQLAARLRIGSELAFDIAPDGSLRGLRFDTDETRRIELAVTEAGIERQIIERPLETRTVVASGEIRSSLFADGARAGLSAPVMNSMVQALQFDIDFAQDLRAGDHFQLVYEELWREGERLRDGGVVAVRFTNQGRTFTALRFERNGNREFFDLDGRPLRKNFLRTPIEFARVTSGFGSRRHPVLNRIRMHRGVDYAAPIGTPIFAAGDGRVTFAGWQSGFGRTVILDHGNGITTLYAHMSRLGAYRVGQRVRQGTTIGYVGMSGLATGPHLHYEFRVRGVHKDPLRVTLPKPEPLKGPLLAEFRRATAPALAQLERIGDVQLAER
;
A
#
# COMPACT_ATOMS: atom_id res chain seq x y z
N MET A 1 -9.12 68.62 31.20
CA MET A 1 -8.27 69.80 30.97
C MET A 1 -7.60 70.17 32.29
N PRO A 2 -6.30 70.54 32.36
CA PRO A 2 -5.20 70.31 31.43
C PRO A 2 -3.89 69.78 32.10
N ASN A 3 -3.03 69.19 31.26
CA ASN A 3 -1.56 69.03 31.38
C ASN A 3 -0.91 70.47 31.35
N PRO A 4 0.42 70.77 31.52
CA PRO A 4 1.56 69.87 31.30
C PRO A 4 2.93 70.19 32.01
N SER A 5 3.90 69.30 31.76
CA SER A 5 5.28 69.61 31.32
C SER A 5 6.38 70.13 32.29
N ARG A 6 7.48 69.35 32.30
CA ARG A 6 8.90 69.72 32.00
C ARG A 6 9.90 70.04 33.13
N TYR A 7 11.00 69.28 33.03
CA TYR A 7 12.43 69.64 33.11
C TYR A 7 13.13 69.91 34.46
N ALA A 8 14.25 69.19 34.61
CA ALA A 8 15.41 69.33 35.50
C ALA A 8 16.09 70.73 35.41
N PRO A 9 17.20 71.10 36.13
CA PRO A 9 18.27 70.26 36.72
C PRO A 9 18.93 70.79 38.02
N THR A 10 19.95 70.09 38.54
CA THR A 10 21.22 70.71 39.02
C THR A 10 22.30 69.67 39.27
N ALA A 11 23.54 70.07 38.99
CA ALA A 11 24.73 69.27 38.84
C ALA A 11 25.80 69.61 39.89
N SER A 12 26.73 68.69 40.16
CA SER A 12 28.13 68.97 40.53
C SER A 12 28.93 67.67 40.24
N ARG A 13 29.82 67.66 39.22
CA ARG A 13 31.29 67.94 39.26
C ARG A 13 32.04 66.90 40.13
N VAL A 14 33.17 66.27 39.76
CA VAL A 14 34.15 66.40 38.65
C VAL A 14 35.26 65.32 38.83
N LEU A 15 35.91 64.89 37.72
CA LEU A 15 37.25 64.21 37.57
C LEU A 15 37.48 62.81 38.21
N GLY A 16 38.18 61.82 37.62
CA GLY A 16 38.90 61.66 36.35
C GLY A 16 39.88 60.46 36.38
N VAL A 17 40.12 59.83 35.20
CA VAL A 17 41.38 59.17 34.72
C VAL A 17 41.71 57.74 35.26
N ALA A 18 41.48 56.65 34.49
CA ALA A 18 42.39 55.86 33.60
C ALA A 18 43.06 54.65 34.30
N ALA A 19 43.57 53.55 33.71
CA ALA A 19 43.36 52.75 32.48
C ALA A 19 44.39 51.57 32.54
N ALA A 20 44.10 50.42 31.90
CA ALA A 20 44.99 49.30 31.48
C ALA A 20 45.61 48.37 32.57
N GLY A 21 45.84 47.05 32.41
CA GLY A 21 45.75 46.05 31.32
C GLY A 21 46.02 44.62 31.90
N VAL A 22 45.43 43.52 31.39
CA VAL A 22 45.94 42.52 30.41
C VAL A 22 46.55 41.20 31.02
N LEU A 23 45.83 40.08 30.77
CA LEU A 23 46.20 38.67 30.41
C LEU A 23 46.76 37.57 31.38
N VAL A 24 46.36 36.31 31.02
CA VAL A 24 46.89 34.92 31.27
C VAL A 24 46.52 34.26 32.63
N VAL A 25 45.59 33.29 32.73
CA VAL A 25 45.55 31.85 32.32
C VAL A 25 46.39 30.88 33.19
N SER A 26 45.63 30.07 33.96
CA SER A 26 45.86 28.69 34.48
C SER A 26 47.01 28.37 35.43
N VAL A 27 46.66 27.79 36.60
CA VAL A 27 46.81 26.37 37.02
C VAL A 27 46.42 26.32 38.52
N LEU A 28 45.24 25.85 38.92
CA LEU A 28 44.81 24.46 39.16
C LEU A 28 44.93 24.06 40.65
N SER A 29 43.88 23.35 41.08
CA SER A 29 43.87 22.31 42.13
C SER A 29 44.11 22.74 43.57
N ILE A 30 43.04 22.74 44.37
CA ILE A 30 42.82 21.83 45.51
C ILE A 30 41.40 22.11 46.06
N VAL A 31 40.57 21.06 46.14
CA VAL A 31 39.18 20.99 46.69
C VAL A 31 38.08 21.59 45.79
N PRO A 32 37.20 20.80 45.15
CA PRO A 32 36.36 19.80 45.84
C PRO A 32 36.28 18.47 45.08
N ALA A 33 37.05 17.48 45.55
CA ALA A 33 36.96 16.08 45.12
C ALA A 33 35.95 15.26 45.93
N LEU A 34 35.15 15.88 46.82
CA LEU A 34 34.22 15.17 47.72
C LEU A 34 32.74 15.32 47.35
N GLU A 35 32.39 16.20 46.41
CA GLU A 35 31.00 16.42 45.98
C GLU A 35 30.62 15.58 44.74
N ARG A 36 31.61 15.00 44.05
CA ARG A 36 31.39 14.12 42.87
C ARG A 36 31.14 12.65 43.21
N ALA A 37 31.14 12.26 44.48
CA ALA A 37 30.98 10.86 44.89
C ALA A 37 29.50 10.43 45.05
N GLN A 38 28.52 11.34 44.99
CA GLN A 38 27.10 11.02 45.20
C GLN A 38 26.21 11.07 43.93
N HIS A 39 26.80 11.34 42.77
CA HIS A 39 26.12 11.24 41.47
C HIS A 39 26.86 10.29 40.52
N ALA A 40 27.19 9.09 41.01
CA ALA A 40 27.37 7.96 40.12
C ALA A 40 25.97 7.52 39.67
N GLN A 41 25.58 7.90 38.45
CA GLN A 41 24.44 7.30 37.77
C GLN A 41 24.64 5.78 37.79
N SER A 42 23.74 5.06 38.46
CA SER A 42 23.68 3.61 38.37
C SER A 42 23.29 3.26 36.94
N VAL A 43 24.29 3.01 36.10
CA VAL A 43 24.07 2.34 34.82
C VAL A 43 23.41 1.00 35.17
N PRO A 44 22.20 0.69 34.68
CA PRO A 44 21.63 -0.62 34.94
C PRO A 44 22.63 -1.64 34.40
N ALA A 45 23.15 -2.50 35.28
CA ALA A 45 24.07 -3.55 34.90
C ALA A 45 23.36 -4.41 33.84
N THR A 46 23.74 -4.23 32.58
CA THR A 46 23.27 -5.09 31.50
C THR A 46 23.96 -6.41 31.67
N THR A 47 23.33 -7.33 32.39
CA THR A 47 23.76 -8.73 32.45
C THR A 47 23.57 -9.32 31.07
N THR A 48 24.63 -9.33 30.26
CA THR A 48 24.64 -10.04 28.99
C THR A 48 24.77 -11.52 29.30
N ILE A 49 23.66 -12.24 29.25
CA ILE A 49 23.69 -13.70 29.29
C ILE A 49 24.19 -14.14 27.92
N ALA A 50 25.46 -14.57 27.85
CA ALA A 50 25.95 -15.28 26.67
C ALA A 50 25.16 -16.60 26.58
N LEU A 51 24.23 -16.70 25.63
CA LEU A 51 23.73 -18.02 25.25
C LEU A 51 24.92 -18.79 24.68
N ALA A 52 25.33 -19.85 25.37
CA ALA A 52 26.25 -20.81 24.82
C ALA A 52 25.61 -21.37 23.55
N LEU A 53 26.21 -21.06 22.39
CA LEU A 53 25.86 -21.73 21.14
C LEU A 53 25.99 -23.24 21.39
N PRO A 54 24.98 -24.06 21.02
CA PRO A 54 25.14 -25.50 21.09
C PRO A 54 26.40 -25.89 20.30
N PRO A 55 27.22 -26.84 20.81
CA PRO A 55 28.41 -27.26 20.10
C PRO A 55 27.99 -27.71 18.70
N ALA A 56 28.60 -27.11 17.68
CA ALA A 56 28.36 -27.49 16.30
C ALA A 56 28.56 -29.01 16.18
N PRO A 57 27.66 -29.75 15.52
CA PRO A 57 27.82 -31.19 15.36
C PRO A 57 29.16 -31.46 14.67
N VAL A 58 30.08 -32.09 15.40
CA VAL A 58 31.49 -32.29 15.00
C VAL A 58 31.65 -33.33 13.88
N ASN A 59 30.57 -33.73 13.20
CA ASN A 59 30.58 -34.77 12.17
C ASN A 59 29.59 -34.48 11.01
N ALA A 60 29.32 -33.22 10.70
CA ALA A 60 28.84 -32.88 9.37
C ALA A 60 30.05 -32.53 8.51
N THR A 61 30.70 -33.53 7.89
CA THR A 61 31.25 -33.31 6.55
C THR A 61 30.07 -32.88 5.70
N ALA A 62 29.84 -31.57 5.61
CA ALA A 62 28.99 -31.04 4.57
C ALA A 62 29.54 -31.61 3.27
N PRO A 63 28.75 -32.30 2.42
CA PRO A 63 29.18 -32.55 1.07
C PRO A 63 29.66 -31.21 0.51
N THR A 64 30.82 -31.18 -0.14
CA THR A 64 31.27 -30.00 -0.87
C THR A 64 30.20 -29.67 -1.90
N GLU A 65 29.26 -28.82 -1.50
CA GLU A 65 28.13 -28.35 -2.28
C GLU A 65 28.69 -27.38 -3.33
N ASP A 66 29.28 -27.93 -4.40
CA ASP A 66 29.78 -27.19 -5.56
C ASP A 66 28.62 -26.69 -6.45
N TRP A 67 27.57 -26.19 -5.82
CA TRP A 67 26.43 -25.59 -6.51
C TRP A 67 26.82 -24.22 -7.07
N ARG A 68 26.73 -24.09 -8.39
CA ARG A 68 26.88 -22.80 -9.07
C ARG A 68 25.52 -22.12 -9.16
N THR A 69 25.33 -21.09 -8.33
CA THR A 69 24.11 -20.28 -8.32
C THR A 69 24.17 -19.18 -9.38
N VAL A 70 23.14 -19.10 -10.21
CA VAL A 70 22.97 -18.12 -11.28
C VAL A 70 21.65 -17.37 -11.08
N GLN A 71 21.73 -16.05 -11.19
CA GLN A 71 20.58 -15.15 -11.17
C GLN A 71 20.22 -14.77 -12.61
N VAL A 72 18.97 -15.02 -13.01
CA VAL A 72 18.50 -14.77 -14.37
C VAL A 72 18.49 -13.29 -14.70
N ARG A 73 19.11 -12.92 -15.82
CA ARG A 73 19.16 -11.55 -16.34
C ARG A 73 18.15 -11.34 -17.47
N SER A 74 17.96 -10.08 -17.85
CA SER A 74 17.05 -9.70 -18.95
C SER A 74 17.40 -10.44 -20.25
N GLY A 75 16.42 -11.08 -20.87
CA GLY A 75 16.58 -11.83 -22.12
C GLY A 75 17.17 -13.23 -21.99
N GLN A 76 17.60 -13.66 -20.79
CA GLN A 76 18.09 -15.03 -20.59
C GLN A 76 16.92 -16.02 -20.54
N THR A 77 17.15 -17.19 -21.14
CA THR A 77 16.25 -18.35 -21.13
C THR A 77 16.93 -19.52 -20.43
N LEU A 78 16.18 -20.57 -20.07
CA LEU A 78 16.80 -21.78 -19.52
C LEU A 78 17.84 -22.36 -20.49
N GLY A 79 17.57 -22.33 -21.79
CA GLY A 79 18.51 -22.79 -22.83
C GLY A 79 19.79 -21.95 -22.90
N SER A 80 19.68 -20.62 -22.85
CA SER A 80 20.89 -19.78 -22.85
C SER A 80 21.71 -19.97 -21.57
N LEU A 81 21.07 -20.18 -20.41
CA LEU A 81 21.78 -20.45 -19.16
C LEU A 81 22.55 -21.77 -19.20
N PHE A 82 21.95 -22.82 -19.77
CA PHE A 82 22.66 -24.10 -19.99
C PHE A 82 23.85 -23.91 -20.94
N ALA A 83 23.66 -23.18 -22.04
CA ALA A 83 24.73 -22.89 -23.00
C ALA A 83 25.88 -22.07 -22.37
N ASP A 84 25.55 -21.03 -21.60
CA ASP A 84 26.51 -20.16 -20.91
C ASP A 84 27.35 -20.95 -19.87
N LEU A 85 26.76 -21.99 -19.27
CA LEU A 85 27.42 -22.88 -18.32
C LEU A 85 28.17 -24.06 -18.98
N GLY A 86 28.14 -24.15 -20.31
CA GLY A 86 28.77 -25.25 -21.07
C GLY A 86 28.05 -26.59 -20.93
N LEU A 87 26.80 -26.60 -20.46
CA LEU A 87 26.01 -27.81 -20.27
C LEU A 87 25.43 -28.30 -21.61
N PRO A 88 25.43 -29.62 -21.88
CA PRO A 88 24.93 -30.15 -23.14
C PRO A 88 23.41 -29.99 -23.26
N ALA A 89 22.92 -29.68 -24.45
CA ALA A 89 21.47 -29.55 -24.72
C ALA A 89 20.68 -30.82 -24.39
N SER A 90 21.30 -32.00 -24.48
CA SER A 90 20.69 -33.27 -24.08
C SER A 90 20.36 -33.34 -22.59
N ALA A 91 21.18 -32.74 -21.72
CA ALA A 91 20.90 -32.64 -20.29
C ALA A 91 19.69 -31.73 -20.03
N MET A 92 19.61 -30.59 -20.73
CA MET A 92 18.45 -29.69 -20.68
C MET A 92 17.16 -30.41 -21.09
N HIS A 93 17.18 -31.12 -22.22
CA HIS A 93 16.00 -31.86 -22.69
C HIS A 93 15.57 -32.94 -21.71
N ARG A 94 16.51 -33.55 -20.99
CA ARG A 94 16.23 -34.56 -19.95
C ARG A 94 15.52 -33.94 -18.76
N VAL A 95 16.04 -32.82 -18.21
CA VAL A 95 15.40 -32.13 -17.08
C VAL A 95 14.07 -31.48 -17.45
N LEU A 96 13.88 -31.04 -18.71
CA LEU A 96 12.60 -30.50 -19.20
C LEU A 96 11.46 -31.54 -19.22
N GLN A 97 11.76 -32.84 -19.15
CA GLN A 97 10.73 -33.87 -18.98
C GLN A 97 10.08 -33.83 -17.59
N VAL A 98 10.75 -33.21 -16.60
CA VAL A 98 10.18 -32.97 -15.28
C VAL A 98 9.19 -31.79 -15.39
N PRO A 99 7.89 -31.99 -15.08
CA PRO A 99 6.85 -30.97 -15.28
C PRO A 99 7.18 -29.60 -14.66
N GLU A 100 7.82 -29.59 -13.50
CA GLU A 100 8.17 -28.37 -12.79
C GLU A 100 9.29 -27.58 -13.48
N VAL A 101 10.20 -28.25 -14.19
CA VAL A 101 11.23 -27.57 -15.00
C VAL A 101 10.59 -26.95 -16.24
N GLY A 102 9.61 -27.62 -16.85
CA GLY A 102 8.80 -27.02 -17.92
C GLY A 102 8.05 -25.77 -17.45
N GLN A 103 7.47 -25.80 -16.25
CA GLN A 103 6.81 -24.64 -15.64
C GLN A 103 7.80 -23.52 -15.31
N LEU A 104 8.98 -23.86 -14.77
CA LEU A 104 10.08 -22.92 -14.53
C LEU A 104 10.47 -22.22 -15.83
N ALA A 105 10.73 -22.98 -16.91
CA ALA A 105 11.12 -22.42 -18.20
C ALA A 105 10.07 -21.46 -18.77
N ALA A 106 8.78 -21.78 -18.64
CA ALA A 106 7.68 -20.94 -19.11
C ALA A 106 7.48 -19.67 -18.25
N ARG A 107 7.93 -19.67 -16.99
CA ARG A 107 7.71 -18.59 -16.01
C ARG A 107 9.00 -17.93 -15.55
N LEU A 108 10.11 -18.20 -16.22
CA LEU A 108 11.42 -17.68 -15.84
C LEU A 108 11.39 -16.15 -15.86
N ARG A 109 11.76 -15.52 -14.74
CA ARG A 109 11.75 -14.06 -14.58
C ARG A 109 13.14 -13.56 -14.29
N ILE A 110 13.35 -12.28 -14.57
CA ILE A 110 14.55 -11.56 -14.12
C ILE A 110 14.64 -11.69 -12.60
N GLY A 111 15.81 -12.07 -12.10
CA GLY A 111 16.07 -12.30 -10.67
C GLY A 111 15.61 -13.66 -10.14
N SER A 112 15.18 -14.59 -11.00
CA SER A 112 15.03 -15.99 -10.60
C SER A 112 16.39 -16.60 -10.27
N GLU A 113 16.47 -17.34 -9.17
CA GLU A 113 17.67 -18.08 -8.76
C GLU A 113 17.62 -19.52 -9.24
N LEU A 114 18.65 -19.96 -9.95
CA LEU A 114 18.86 -21.35 -10.34
C LEU A 114 20.25 -21.77 -9.88
N ALA A 115 20.36 -22.91 -9.23
CA ALA A 115 21.64 -23.49 -8.87
C ALA A 115 21.87 -24.79 -9.65
N PHE A 116 23.10 -24.97 -10.12
CA PHE A 116 23.52 -26.12 -10.92
C PHE A 116 24.68 -26.83 -10.22
N ASP A 117 24.53 -28.13 -9.98
CA ASP A 117 25.65 -29.00 -9.61
C ASP A 117 26.23 -29.59 -10.90
N ILE A 118 27.44 -29.15 -11.25
CA ILE A 118 28.13 -29.53 -12.49
C ILE A 118 29.36 -30.35 -12.09
N ALA A 119 29.44 -31.58 -12.59
CA ALA A 119 30.58 -32.45 -12.37
C ALA A 119 31.84 -31.90 -13.07
N PRO A 120 33.05 -32.33 -12.64
CA PRO A 120 34.31 -31.93 -13.27
C PRO A 120 34.40 -32.27 -14.77
N ASP A 121 33.63 -33.25 -15.24
CA ASP A 121 33.54 -33.65 -16.65
C ASP A 121 32.57 -32.78 -17.48
N GLY A 122 31.93 -31.78 -16.86
CA GLY A 122 30.96 -30.89 -17.49
C GLY A 122 29.54 -31.44 -17.56
N SER A 123 29.26 -32.62 -16.97
CA SER A 123 27.91 -33.17 -16.89
C SER A 123 27.09 -32.51 -15.77
N LEU A 124 25.78 -32.40 -15.98
CA LEU A 124 24.85 -31.91 -14.96
C LEU A 124 24.52 -33.04 -13.98
N ARG A 125 24.90 -32.88 -12.71
CA ARG A 125 24.51 -33.78 -11.62
C ARG A 125 23.27 -33.32 -10.89
N GLY A 126 23.00 -32.02 -10.85
CA GLY A 126 21.83 -31.51 -10.16
C GLY A 126 21.36 -30.14 -10.60
N LEU A 127 20.06 -29.91 -10.43
CA LEU A 127 19.40 -28.64 -10.70
C LEU A 127 18.50 -28.28 -9.54
N ARG A 128 18.68 -27.08 -8.97
CA ARG A 128 17.91 -26.58 -7.84
C ARG A 128 17.30 -25.22 -8.16
N PHE A 129 15.99 -25.07 -7.90
CA PHE A 129 15.24 -23.86 -8.24
C PHE A 129 14.00 -23.69 -7.35
N ASP A 130 13.57 -22.45 -7.16
CA ASP A 130 12.33 -22.13 -6.45
C ASP A 130 11.12 -22.29 -7.41
N THR A 131 10.10 -23.03 -6.99
CA THR A 131 8.83 -23.11 -7.74
C THR A 131 7.85 -22.01 -7.34
N ASP A 132 7.91 -21.63 -6.06
CA ASP A 132 7.20 -20.50 -5.46
C ASP A 132 7.99 -19.96 -4.26
N GLU A 133 7.41 -19.04 -3.51
CA GLU A 133 8.08 -18.43 -2.35
C GLU A 133 8.35 -19.43 -1.20
N THR A 134 7.59 -20.51 -1.14
CA THR A 134 7.58 -21.51 -0.06
C THR A 134 8.23 -22.82 -0.43
N ARG A 135 8.50 -23.10 -1.70
CA ARG A 135 8.99 -24.40 -2.15
C ARG A 135 10.15 -24.28 -3.11
N ARG A 136 11.18 -25.07 -2.82
CA ARG A 136 12.35 -25.29 -3.67
C ARG A 136 12.34 -26.73 -4.15
N ILE A 137 12.66 -26.95 -5.41
CA ILE A 137 12.88 -28.28 -5.96
C ILE A 137 14.37 -28.47 -6.17
N GLU A 138 14.84 -29.64 -5.75
CA GLU A 138 16.17 -30.13 -6.05
C GLU A 138 16.03 -31.41 -6.87
N LEU A 139 16.70 -31.43 -8.01
CA LEU A 139 16.77 -32.56 -8.92
C LEU A 139 18.17 -33.15 -8.86
N ALA A 140 18.26 -34.46 -8.64
CA ALA A 140 19.49 -35.22 -8.81
C ALA A 140 19.41 -35.97 -10.14
N VAL A 141 20.35 -35.69 -11.03
CA VAL A 141 20.44 -36.28 -12.36
C VAL A 141 21.48 -37.39 -12.32
N THR A 142 21.02 -38.62 -12.52
CA THR A 142 21.86 -39.83 -12.56
C THR A 142 21.71 -40.53 -13.91
N GLU A 143 22.52 -41.56 -14.15
CA GLU A 143 22.36 -42.42 -15.32
C GLU A 143 21.05 -43.22 -15.29
N ALA A 144 20.54 -43.55 -14.09
CA ALA A 144 19.30 -44.32 -13.89
C ALA A 144 18.02 -43.48 -14.06
N GLY A 145 18.13 -42.15 -13.95
CA GLY A 145 16.99 -41.24 -14.05
C GLY A 145 17.19 -39.93 -13.31
N ILE A 146 16.10 -39.19 -13.14
CA ILE A 146 16.07 -37.95 -12.35
C ILE A 146 15.30 -38.21 -11.07
N GLU A 147 15.97 -38.09 -9.93
CA GLU A 147 15.32 -38.08 -8.63
C GLU A 147 14.94 -36.64 -8.26
N ARG A 148 13.80 -36.50 -7.59
CA ARG A 148 13.21 -35.21 -7.24
C ARG A 148 12.99 -35.13 -5.73
N GLN A 149 13.46 -34.04 -5.14
CA GLN A 149 13.17 -33.67 -3.77
C GLN A 149 12.47 -32.31 -3.71
N ILE A 150 11.44 -32.20 -2.88
CA ILE A 150 10.78 -30.93 -2.56
C ILE A 150 11.30 -30.47 -1.20
N ILE A 151 11.83 -29.26 -1.15
CA ILE A 151 12.34 -28.61 0.05
C ILE A 151 11.36 -27.49 0.41
N GLU A 152 10.67 -27.65 1.52
CA GLU A 152 9.79 -26.63 2.09
C GLU A 152 10.62 -25.52 2.73
N ARG A 153 10.31 -24.27 2.37
CA ARG A 153 10.97 -23.04 2.81
C ARG A 153 9.92 -22.13 3.44
N PRO A 154 9.54 -22.39 4.70
CA PRO A 154 8.43 -21.69 5.33
C PRO A 154 8.68 -20.18 5.40
N LEU A 155 7.64 -19.41 5.11
CA LEU A 155 7.65 -17.96 5.27
C LEU A 155 7.35 -17.61 6.72
N GLU A 156 8.18 -16.76 7.31
CA GLU A 156 7.93 -16.15 8.60
C GLU A 156 7.27 -14.79 8.38
N THR A 157 6.13 -14.55 9.03
CA THR A 157 5.47 -13.24 8.98
C THR A 157 5.82 -12.45 10.23
N ARG A 158 6.44 -11.28 10.05
CA ARG A 158 6.79 -10.37 11.13
C ARG A 158 5.90 -9.15 11.08
N THR A 159 5.30 -8.80 12.21
CA THR A 159 4.51 -7.58 12.33
C THR A 159 5.42 -6.43 12.71
N VAL A 160 5.43 -5.40 11.87
CA VAL A 160 6.24 -4.20 12.03
C VAL A 160 5.33 -3.00 12.23
N VAL A 161 5.85 -2.04 12.97
CA VAL A 161 5.15 -0.83 13.36
C VAL A 161 5.93 0.38 12.86
N ALA A 162 5.23 1.32 12.24
CA ALA A 162 5.83 2.55 11.73
C ALA A 162 4.92 3.74 11.99
N SER A 163 5.50 4.93 12.08
CA SER A 163 4.75 6.18 12.19
C SER A 163 5.51 7.32 11.53
N GLY A 164 4.78 8.38 11.18
CA GLY A 164 5.38 9.53 10.54
C GLY A 164 4.46 10.75 10.57
N GLU A 165 5.09 11.91 10.38
CA GLU A 165 4.45 13.20 10.26
C GLU A 165 4.58 13.72 8.83
N ILE A 166 3.51 14.29 8.31
CA ILE A 166 3.48 14.89 6.99
C ILE A 166 4.15 16.27 7.03
N ARG A 167 5.17 16.44 6.20
CA ARG A 167 5.94 17.69 6.06
C ARG A 167 5.99 18.18 4.63
N SER A 168 6.08 17.26 3.67
CA SER A 168 6.14 17.59 2.24
C SER A 168 5.12 16.82 1.42
N SER A 169 5.19 15.50 1.42
CA SER A 169 4.22 14.66 0.73
C SER A 169 4.12 13.30 1.40
N LEU A 170 2.93 12.70 1.33
CA LEU A 170 2.65 11.41 1.97
C LEU A 170 3.70 10.34 1.66
N PHE A 171 4.06 10.17 0.38
CA PHE A 171 5.02 9.14 -0.03
C PHE A 171 6.46 9.48 0.35
N ALA A 172 6.86 10.75 0.27
CA ALA A 172 8.22 11.15 0.67
C ALA A 172 8.43 11.00 2.19
N ASP A 173 7.42 11.39 2.97
CA ASP A 173 7.47 11.27 4.43
C ASP A 173 7.30 9.81 4.88
N GLY A 174 6.50 9.01 4.17
CA GLY A 174 6.42 7.57 4.32
C GLY A 174 7.76 6.87 4.08
N ALA A 175 8.45 7.20 2.99
CA ALA A 175 9.78 6.66 2.70
C ALA A 175 10.80 7.02 3.79
N ARG A 176 10.73 8.23 4.35
CA ARG A 176 11.58 8.65 5.48
C ARG A 176 11.30 7.85 6.76
N ALA A 177 10.06 7.40 6.94
CA ALA A 177 9.66 6.50 8.02
C ALA A 177 9.97 5.01 7.72
N GLY A 178 10.71 4.70 6.65
CA GLY A 178 11.09 3.33 6.27
C GLY A 178 9.99 2.55 5.54
N LEU A 179 8.89 3.19 5.14
CA LEU A 179 7.77 2.53 4.50
C LEU A 179 7.95 2.42 2.99
N SER A 180 7.63 1.24 2.46
CA SER A 180 7.65 1.00 1.01
C SER A 180 6.42 1.63 0.33
N ALA A 181 6.55 1.97 -0.96
CA ALA A 181 5.42 2.48 -1.74
C ALA A 181 4.20 1.54 -1.75
N PRO A 182 4.32 0.20 -1.84
CA PRO A 182 3.19 -0.71 -1.68
C PRO A 182 2.44 -0.58 -0.35
N VAL A 183 3.17 -0.43 0.78
CA VAL A 183 2.55 -0.25 2.10
C VAL A 183 1.80 1.09 2.16
N MET A 184 2.41 2.17 1.65
CA MET A 184 1.78 3.48 1.56
C MET A 184 0.52 3.46 0.67
N ASN A 185 0.58 2.77 -0.48
CA ASN A 185 -0.58 2.59 -1.35
C ASN A 185 -1.70 1.81 -0.66
N SER A 186 -1.38 0.77 0.11
CA SER A 186 -2.36 0.01 0.88
C SER A 186 -3.04 0.87 1.95
N MET A 187 -2.30 1.77 2.61
CA MET A 187 -2.87 2.73 3.56
C MET A 187 -3.82 3.71 2.86
N VAL A 188 -3.38 4.31 1.76
CA VAL A 188 -4.23 5.19 0.95
C VAL A 188 -5.50 4.45 0.55
N GLN A 189 -5.39 3.22 0.06
CA GLN A 189 -6.55 2.42 -0.33
C GLN A 189 -7.54 2.14 0.81
N ALA A 190 -7.04 1.98 2.04
CA ALA A 190 -7.85 1.75 3.22
C ALA A 190 -8.66 3.00 3.64
N LEU A 191 -8.09 4.19 3.44
CA LEU A 191 -8.63 5.45 3.98
C LEU A 191 -9.11 6.46 2.91
N GLN A 192 -8.83 6.24 1.63
CA GLN A 192 -9.13 7.15 0.49
C GLN A 192 -10.60 7.57 0.40
N PHE A 193 -11.47 6.81 1.03
CA PHE A 193 -12.88 7.09 1.05
C PHE A 193 -13.24 8.15 2.07
N ASP A 194 -12.58 8.18 3.22
CA ASP A 194 -12.85 9.11 4.31
C ASP A 194 -11.91 10.31 4.35
N ILE A 195 -10.77 10.21 3.65
CA ILE A 195 -9.78 11.28 3.48
C ILE A 195 -9.51 11.46 1.99
N ASP A 196 -9.66 12.69 1.48
CA ASP A 196 -9.14 13.04 0.15
C ASP A 196 -7.66 13.38 0.27
N PHE A 197 -6.77 12.39 0.09
CA PHE A 197 -5.33 12.58 0.22
C PHE A 197 -4.74 13.62 -0.76
N ALA A 198 -5.45 13.99 -1.83
CA ALA A 198 -4.99 15.01 -2.77
C ALA A 198 -5.35 16.43 -2.31
N GLN A 199 -6.49 16.61 -1.62
CA GLN A 199 -7.02 17.92 -1.26
C GLN A 199 -6.91 18.25 0.23
N ASP A 200 -7.00 17.23 1.11
CA ASP A 200 -7.15 17.39 2.55
C ASP A 200 -5.82 17.34 3.31
N LEU A 201 -4.75 16.81 2.70
CA LEU A 201 -3.46 16.61 3.36
C LEU A 201 -2.78 17.94 3.74
N ARG A 202 -2.32 18.08 4.99
CA ARG A 202 -1.63 19.27 5.49
C ARG A 202 -0.36 18.89 6.24
N ALA A 203 0.58 19.83 6.32
CA ALA A 203 1.74 19.67 7.18
C ALA A 203 1.29 19.56 8.66
N GLY A 204 1.87 18.64 9.41
CA GLY A 204 1.50 18.32 10.80
C GLY A 204 0.46 17.21 10.95
N ASP A 205 -0.16 16.76 9.85
CA ASP A 205 -0.90 15.48 9.85
C ASP A 205 0.06 14.34 10.20
N HIS A 206 -0.44 13.28 10.84
CA HIS A 206 0.40 12.15 11.22
C HIS A 206 -0.30 10.82 10.99
N PHE A 207 0.50 9.80 10.75
CA PHE A 207 0.04 8.44 10.52
C PHE A 207 0.80 7.44 11.40
N GLN A 208 0.14 6.32 11.66
CA GLN A 208 0.67 5.16 12.34
C GLN A 208 0.17 3.93 11.60
N LEU A 209 1.06 2.97 11.36
CA LEU A 209 0.72 1.73 10.70
C LEU A 209 1.27 0.54 11.47
N VAL A 210 0.47 -0.52 11.44
CA VAL A 210 0.91 -1.89 11.69
C VAL A 210 0.85 -2.60 10.36
N TYR A 211 1.96 -3.18 9.90
CA TYR A 211 2.04 -3.91 8.64
C TYR A 211 2.84 -5.18 8.81
N GLU A 212 2.73 -6.08 7.84
CA GLU A 212 3.45 -7.34 7.83
C GLU A 212 4.65 -7.28 6.89
N GLU A 213 5.71 -7.99 7.26
CA GLU A 213 6.83 -8.32 6.41
C GLU A 213 6.94 -9.84 6.31
N LEU A 214 7.18 -10.35 5.12
CA LEU A 214 7.44 -11.76 4.88
C LEU A 214 8.95 -11.97 4.81
N TRP A 215 9.40 -12.90 5.63
CA TRP A 215 10.79 -13.28 5.79
C TRP A 215 10.95 -14.75 5.40
N ARG A 216 12.12 -15.10 4.88
CA ARG A 216 12.50 -16.48 4.58
C ARG A 216 13.96 -16.64 4.93
N GLU A 217 14.27 -17.65 5.76
CA GLU A 217 15.65 -17.96 6.18
C GLU A 217 16.40 -16.75 6.78
N GLY A 218 15.68 -15.89 7.51
CA GLY A 218 16.26 -14.71 8.14
C GLY A 218 16.43 -13.50 7.21
N GLU A 219 16.03 -13.58 5.94
CA GLU A 219 16.03 -12.46 5.01
C GLU A 219 14.62 -11.95 4.71
N ARG A 220 14.46 -10.62 4.60
CA ARG A 220 13.19 -9.98 4.25
C ARG A 220 12.95 -10.13 2.75
N LEU A 221 11.87 -10.82 2.37
CA LEU A 221 11.46 -10.98 0.98
C LEU A 221 10.65 -9.78 0.48
N ARG A 222 9.56 -9.45 1.17
CA ARG A 222 8.62 -8.40 0.75
C ARG A 222 7.65 -8.02 1.87
N ASP A 223 6.86 -6.98 1.64
CA ASP A 223 5.75 -6.61 2.50
C ASP A 223 4.56 -7.59 2.35
N GLY A 224 3.89 -7.88 3.46
CA GLY A 224 2.62 -8.62 3.58
C GLY A 224 1.39 -7.72 3.58
N GLY A 225 1.61 -6.41 3.52
CA GLY A 225 0.58 -5.38 3.46
C GLY A 225 0.17 -4.88 4.84
N VAL A 226 -0.71 -3.89 4.83
CA VAL A 226 -1.14 -3.19 6.04
C VAL A 226 -2.14 -4.05 6.82
N VAL A 227 -1.94 -4.14 8.13
CA VAL A 227 -2.84 -4.79 9.10
C VAL A 227 -3.74 -3.75 9.76
N ALA A 228 -3.18 -2.61 10.17
CA ALA A 228 -3.94 -1.54 10.78
C ALA A 228 -3.32 -0.18 10.45
N VAL A 229 -4.18 0.85 10.39
CA VAL A 229 -3.77 2.25 10.17
C VAL A 229 -4.50 3.12 11.17
N ARG A 230 -3.80 4.12 11.70
CA ARG A 230 -4.39 5.32 12.26
C ARG A 230 -3.83 6.53 11.53
N PHE A 231 -4.70 7.41 11.05
CA PHE A 231 -4.31 8.65 10.38
C PHE A 231 -5.05 9.81 11.02
N THR A 232 -4.34 10.83 11.47
CA THR A 232 -4.94 12.05 12.00
C THR A 232 -4.74 13.18 10.99
N ASN A 233 -5.85 13.62 10.39
CA ASN A 233 -5.89 14.72 9.45
C ASN A 233 -6.61 15.91 10.10
N GLN A 234 -5.91 17.04 10.26
CA GLN A 234 -6.49 18.28 10.80
C GLN A 234 -7.26 18.07 12.13
N GLY A 235 -6.69 17.26 13.03
CA GLY A 235 -7.28 16.95 14.35
C GLY A 235 -8.37 15.87 14.35
N ARG A 236 -8.73 15.31 13.19
CA ARG A 236 -9.67 14.18 13.08
C ARG A 236 -8.91 12.88 12.84
N THR A 237 -9.13 11.90 13.70
CA THR A 237 -8.49 10.58 13.60
C THR A 237 -9.37 9.58 12.87
N PHE A 238 -8.78 8.89 11.89
CA PHE A 238 -9.36 7.83 11.11
C PHE A 238 -8.59 6.54 11.40
N THR A 239 -9.31 5.45 11.67
CA THR A 239 -8.70 4.15 11.97
C THR A 239 -9.25 3.11 11.00
N ALA A 240 -8.34 2.32 10.40
CA ALA A 240 -8.65 1.20 9.53
C ALA A 240 -8.03 -0.09 10.07
N LEU A 241 -8.84 -1.13 10.23
CA LEU A 241 -8.43 -2.45 10.72
C LEU A 241 -8.71 -3.49 9.64
N ARG A 242 -7.68 -4.22 9.22
CA ARG A 242 -7.81 -5.33 8.28
C ARG A 242 -8.47 -6.51 8.98
N PHE A 243 -9.53 -7.04 8.37
CA PHE A 243 -10.20 -8.24 8.83
C PHE A 243 -10.52 -9.15 7.64
N GLU A 244 -10.31 -10.45 7.81
CA GLU A 244 -10.56 -11.44 6.79
C GLU A 244 -11.89 -12.15 7.04
N ARG A 245 -12.76 -12.19 6.03
CA ARG A 245 -14.03 -12.93 6.07
C ARG A 245 -14.28 -13.57 4.72
N ASN A 246 -14.67 -14.85 4.71
CA ASN A 246 -14.96 -15.62 3.49
C ASN A 246 -13.80 -15.59 2.47
N GLY A 247 -12.55 -15.56 2.95
CA GLY A 247 -11.34 -15.47 2.10
C GLY A 247 -11.07 -14.08 1.52
N ASN A 248 -11.85 -13.05 1.90
CA ASN A 248 -11.61 -11.67 1.48
C ASN A 248 -11.05 -10.85 2.65
N ARG A 249 -9.93 -10.16 2.40
CA ARG A 249 -9.34 -9.18 3.32
C ARG A 249 -9.91 -7.80 3.02
N GLU A 250 -10.57 -7.21 4.01
CA GLU A 250 -11.20 -5.89 3.90
C GLU A 250 -10.81 -5.02 5.10
N PHE A 251 -10.94 -3.70 4.96
CA PHE A 251 -10.69 -2.75 6.04
C PHE A 251 -12.00 -2.29 6.67
N PHE A 252 -12.00 -2.17 7.99
CA PHE A 252 -13.15 -1.77 8.80
C PHE A 252 -12.76 -0.66 9.78
N ASP A 253 -13.73 0.16 10.19
CA ASP A 253 -13.58 1.09 11.30
C ASP A 253 -13.60 0.36 12.66
N LEU A 254 -13.42 1.10 13.75
CA LEU A 254 -13.43 0.57 15.12
C LEU A 254 -14.76 -0.11 15.52
N ASP A 255 -15.87 0.29 14.90
CA ASP A 255 -17.19 -0.27 15.15
C ASP A 255 -17.47 -1.51 14.26
N GLY A 256 -16.49 -1.92 13.45
CA GLY A 256 -16.65 -3.02 12.49
C GLY A 256 -17.47 -2.62 11.26
N ARG A 257 -17.50 -1.34 10.87
CA ARG A 257 -18.11 -0.92 9.59
C ARG A 257 -17.08 -1.02 8.47
N PRO A 258 -17.40 -1.68 7.34
CA PRO A 258 -16.53 -1.67 6.16
C PRO A 258 -16.18 -0.25 5.73
N LEU A 259 -14.89 0.01 5.50
CA LEU A 259 -14.37 1.32 5.06
C LEU A 259 -14.40 1.52 3.55
N ARG A 260 -14.53 0.45 2.76
CA ARG A 260 -14.75 0.60 1.33
C ARG A 260 -16.11 1.26 1.11
N LYS A 261 -16.13 2.52 0.64
CA LYS A 261 -17.37 3.12 0.14
C LYS A 261 -17.74 2.34 -1.11
N ASN A 262 -19.00 1.91 -1.16
CA ASN A 262 -19.52 1.07 -2.22
C ASN A 262 -19.34 1.68 -3.62
N PHE A 263 -18.99 2.97 -3.76
CA PHE A 263 -18.95 3.69 -5.03
C PHE A 263 -17.85 4.77 -5.16
N LEU A 264 -17.18 4.81 -6.32
CA LEU A 264 -16.40 5.92 -6.83
C LEU A 264 -17.37 7.06 -7.19
N ARG A 265 -17.03 8.29 -6.78
CA ARG A 265 -17.80 9.48 -7.16
C ARG A 265 -17.63 9.84 -8.63
N THR A 266 -16.43 9.65 -9.14
CA THR A 266 -16.04 9.96 -10.51
C THR A 266 -15.55 8.68 -11.20
N PRO A 267 -16.41 8.00 -11.98
CA PRO A 267 -16.07 6.72 -12.61
C PRO A 267 -15.26 6.87 -13.91
N ILE A 268 -14.42 7.90 -14.01
CA ILE A 268 -13.65 8.24 -15.21
C ILE A 268 -12.40 9.04 -14.83
N GLU A 269 -11.27 8.74 -15.47
CA GLU A 269 -10.01 9.46 -15.26
C GLU A 269 -9.98 10.79 -16.03
N PHE A 270 -9.36 11.82 -15.44
CA PHE A 270 -9.08 13.13 -16.06
C PHE A 270 -10.29 13.87 -16.66
N ALA A 271 -11.49 13.65 -16.11
CA ALA A 271 -12.70 14.30 -16.63
C ALA A 271 -13.11 15.52 -15.82
N ARG A 272 -13.55 16.57 -16.51
CA ARG A 272 -14.22 17.73 -15.90
C ARG A 272 -15.73 17.52 -15.90
N VAL A 273 -16.38 17.91 -14.80
CA VAL A 273 -17.85 18.00 -14.77
C VAL A 273 -18.29 19.12 -15.71
N THR A 274 -19.02 18.78 -16.77
CA THR A 274 -19.57 19.78 -17.71
C THR A 274 -21.03 20.09 -17.45
N SER A 275 -21.77 19.17 -16.81
CA SER A 275 -23.12 19.43 -16.34
C SER A 275 -23.42 18.62 -15.08
N GLY A 276 -23.91 19.29 -14.04
CA GLY A 276 -24.36 18.64 -12.80
C GLY A 276 -25.77 18.06 -12.89
N PHE A 277 -26.20 17.41 -11.81
CA PHE A 277 -27.56 16.91 -11.59
C PHE A 277 -28.51 18.07 -11.28
N GLY A 278 -29.70 18.12 -11.90
CA GLY A 278 -30.69 19.17 -11.63
C GLY A 278 -31.43 19.71 -12.86
N SER A 279 -32.41 20.59 -12.61
CA SER A 279 -33.19 21.27 -13.67
C SER A 279 -32.30 22.22 -14.47
N ARG A 280 -32.20 22.00 -15.78
CA ARG A 280 -31.46 22.88 -16.69
C ARG A 280 -32.15 23.03 -18.03
N ARG A 281 -31.81 24.10 -18.76
CA ARG A 281 -32.27 24.31 -20.13
C ARG A 281 -31.57 23.30 -21.04
N HIS A 282 -32.35 22.46 -21.74
CA HIS A 282 -31.84 21.42 -22.62
C HIS A 282 -31.23 22.07 -23.88
N PRO A 283 -29.94 21.84 -24.19
CA PRO A 283 -29.23 22.57 -25.24
C PRO A 283 -29.80 22.36 -26.64
N VAL A 284 -30.43 21.21 -26.89
CA VAL A 284 -31.04 20.88 -28.20
C VAL A 284 -32.53 21.21 -28.28
N LEU A 285 -33.26 21.17 -27.15
CA LEU A 285 -34.74 21.27 -27.14
C LEU A 285 -35.23 22.62 -26.60
N ASN A 286 -34.31 23.45 -26.09
CA ASN A 286 -34.55 24.78 -25.55
C ASN A 286 -35.61 24.87 -24.43
N ARG A 287 -35.88 23.77 -23.71
CA ARG A 287 -36.82 23.68 -22.58
C ARG A 287 -36.11 23.30 -21.28
N ILE A 288 -36.65 23.71 -20.13
CA ILE A 288 -36.14 23.26 -18.81
C ILE A 288 -36.48 21.77 -18.65
N ARG A 289 -35.45 20.95 -18.45
CA ARG A 289 -35.58 19.51 -18.22
C ARG A 289 -34.68 19.12 -17.05
N MET A 290 -35.17 18.18 -16.23
CA MET A 290 -34.37 17.58 -15.18
C MET A 290 -33.25 16.74 -15.80
N HIS A 291 -32.01 17.12 -15.54
CA HIS A 291 -30.85 16.29 -15.81
C HIS A 291 -30.67 15.29 -14.68
N ARG A 292 -30.89 14.01 -14.97
CA ARG A 292 -30.99 12.92 -13.98
C ARG A 292 -29.66 12.21 -13.70
N GLY A 293 -28.56 12.82 -14.13
CA GLY A 293 -27.20 12.36 -13.97
C GLY A 293 -26.20 13.51 -13.95
N VAL A 294 -24.92 13.18 -14.11
CA VAL A 294 -23.79 14.11 -14.22
C VAL A 294 -23.06 13.81 -15.53
N ASP A 295 -22.73 14.86 -16.27
CA ASP A 295 -21.98 14.75 -17.51
C ASP A 295 -20.50 15.06 -17.24
N TYR A 296 -19.64 14.13 -17.64
CA TYR A 296 -18.19 14.23 -17.56
C TYR A 296 -17.61 14.31 -18.97
N ALA A 297 -17.07 15.46 -19.37
CA ALA A 297 -16.43 15.57 -20.68
C ALA A 297 -15.02 14.98 -20.65
N ALA A 298 -14.73 14.14 -21.64
CA ALA A 298 -13.43 13.51 -21.82
C ALA A 298 -13.24 13.06 -23.29
N PRO A 299 -11.98 12.80 -23.69
CA PRO A 299 -11.56 12.02 -24.84
C PRO A 299 -12.58 11.00 -25.39
N ILE A 300 -12.92 10.95 -26.69
CA ILE A 300 -13.48 9.68 -27.21
C ILE A 300 -12.43 8.59 -26.96
N GLY A 301 -12.87 7.45 -26.41
CA GLY A 301 -11.97 6.36 -26.05
C GLY A 301 -11.45 6.40 -24.61
N THR A 302 -11.76 7.43 -23.81
CA THR A 302 -11.38 7.46 -22.39
C THR A 302 -12.04 6.30 -21.64
N PRO A 303 -11.29 5.49 -20.86
CA PRO A 303 -11.86 4.40 -20.08
C PRO A 303 -12.90 4.88 -19.07
N ILE A 304 -14.02 4.16 -19.00
CA ILE A 304 -15.08 4.34 -18.00
C ILE A 304 -15.03 3.16 -17.06
N PHE A 305 -15.03 3.41 -15.76
CA PHE A 305 -14.89 2.40 -14.72
C PHE A 305 -16.22 2.10 -14.02
N ALA A 306 -16.38 0.87 -13.53
CA ALA A 306 -17.46 0.54 -12.62
C ALA A 306 -17.31 1.36 -11.34
N ALA A 307 -18.31 2.20 -11.03
CA ALA A 307 -18.29 3.00 -9.83
C ALA A 307 -18.23 2.13 -8.57
N GLY A 308 -18.87 0.96 -8.57
CA GLY A 308 -18.88 0.03 -7.44
C GLY A 308 -18.83 -1.41 -7.90
N ASP A 309 -18.57 -2.33 -6.97
CA ASP A 309 -18.78 -3.77 -7.19
C ASP A 309 -20.24 -3.99 -7.60
N GLY A 310 -20.49 -4.75 -8.66
CA GLY A 310 -21.85 -4.91 -9.17
C GLY A 310 -22.01 -6.00 -10.21
N ARG A 311 -23.24 -6.29 -10.59
CA ARG A 311 -23.62 -7.19 -11.68
C ARG A 311 -24.08 -6.36 -12.87
N VAL A 312 -23.60 -6.69 -14.06
CA VAL A 312 -24.07 -6.07 -15.30
C VAL A 312 -25.51 -6.51 -15.54
N THR A 313 -26.48 -5.60 -15.43
CA THR A 313 -27.90 -5.89 -15.69
C THR A 313 -28.33 -5.49 -17.10
N PHE A 314 -27.63 -4.53 -17.71
CA PHE A 314 -27.85 -4.14 -19.10
C PHE A 314 -26.53 -3.74 -19.76
N ALA A 315 -26.39 -4.10 -21.03
CA ALA A 315 -25.27 -3.69 -21.88
C ALA A 315 -25.75 -3.67 -23.35
N GLY A 316 -25.90 -2.49 -23.93
CA GLY A 316 -26.44 -2.38 -25.29
C GLY A 316 -26.86 -0.97 -25.66
N TRP A 317 -27.66 -0.85 -26.71
CA TRP A 317 -28.20 0.44 -27.16
C TRP A 317 -29.50 0.78 -26.41
N GLN A 318 -29.60 2.00 -25.87
CA GLN A 318 -30.77 2.47 -25.12
C GLN A 318 -31.22 3.86 -25.56
N SER A 319 -31.95 3.94 -26.68
CA SER A 319 -32.59 5.18 -27.16
C SER A 319 -31.62 6.38 -27.13
N GLY A 320 -32.02 7.50 -26.52
CA GLY A 320 -31.22 8.72 -26.39
C GLY A 320 -29.92 8.57 -25.59
N PHE A 321 -29.76 7.53 -24.77
CA PHE A 321 -28.48 7.26 -24.09
C PHE A 321 -27.43 6.63 -25.01
N GLY A 322 -27.82 6.13 -26.18
CA GLY A 322 -26.91 5.42 -27.07
C GLY A 322 -26.40 4.13 -26.42
N ARG A 323 -25.11 3.82 -26.60
CA ARG A 323 -24.49 2.65 -25.97
C ARG A 323 -24.37 2.88 -24.46
N THR A 324 -24.97 1.97 -23.71
CA THR A 324 -25.24 2.13 -22.28
C THR A 324 -24.94 0.84 -21.52
N VAL A 325 -24.46 1.02 -20.29
CA VAL A 325 -24.28 -0.06 -19.30
C VAL A 325 -25.08 0.31 -18.06
N ILE A 326 -25.78 -0.67 -17.49
CA ILE A 326 -26.39 -0.54 -16.17
C ILE A 326 -25.79 -1.62 -15.27
N LEU A 327 -25.33 -1.19 -14.10
CA LEU A 327 -24.85 -2.07 -13.04
C LEU A 327 -25.83 -2.06 -11.87
N ASP A 328 -26.16 -3.25 -11.37
CA ASP A 328 -26.83 -3.46 -10.09
C ASP A 328 -25.82 -3.82 -9.03
N HIS A 329 -25.81 -3.04 -7.96
CA HIS A 329 -24.85 -3.15 -6.87
C HIS A 329 -25.47 -3.81 -5.63
N GLY A 330 -26.71 -4.29 -5.73
CA GLY A 330 -27.49 -4.78 -4.62
C GLY A 330 -28.12 -3.66 -3.79
N ASN A 331 -28.93 -4.04 -2.80
CA ASN A 331 -29.62 -3.10 -1.88
C ASN A 331 -30.45 -2.02 -2.59
N GLY A 332 -30.92 -2.30 -3.81
CA GLY A 332 -31.68 -1.38 -4.65
C GLY A 332 -30.84 -0.26 -5.27
N ILE A 333 -29.50 -0.36 -5.27
CA ILE A 333 -28.62 0.67 -5.84
C ILE A 333 -28.22 0.27 -7.26
N THR A 334 -28.42 1.18 -8.22
CA THR A 334 -28.02 0.98 -9.61
C THR A 334 -27.27 2.19 -10.14
N THR A 335 -26.31 1.95 -11.04
CA THR A 335 -25.62 3.01 -11.79
C THR A 335 -25.79 2.81 -13.29
N LEU A 336 -25.90 3.92 -14.02
CA LEU A 336 -26.01 3.93 -15.48
C LEU A 336 -24.88 4.76 -16.08
N TYR A 337 -24.30 4.24 -17.16
CA TYR A 337 -23.20 4.85 -17.90
C TYR A 337 -23.56 4.87 -19.38
N ALA A 338 -23.64 6.06 -19.99
CA ALA A 338 -24.20 6.25 -21.32
C ALA A 338 -23.23 6.96 -22.29
N HIS A 339 -23.69 7.10 -23.54
CA HIS A 339 -23.01 7.73 -24.67
C HIS A 339 -21.70 7.07 -25.08
N MET A 340 -21.49 5.80 -24.74
CA MET A 340 -20.23 5.11 -24.99
C MET A 340 -19.91 4.97 -26.48
N SER A 341 -18.62 5.02 -26.83
CA SER A 341 -18.15 4.63 -28.17
C SER A 341 -18.14 3.12 -28.30
N ARG A 342 -17.68 2.42 -27.25
CA ARG A 342 -17.55 0.96 -27.20
C ARG A 342 -17.80 0.45 -25.78
N LEU A 343 -18.40 -0.73 -25.67
CA LEU A 343 -18.60 -1.45 -24.41
C LEU A 343 -17.32 -2.23 -24.03
N GLY A 344 -17.13 -2.48 -22.73
CA GLY A 344 -16.02 -3.30 -22.25
C GLY A 344 -16.19 -4.81 -22.51
N ALA A 345 -15.19 -5.59 -22.13
CA ALA A 345 -15.19 -7.04 -22.30
C ALA A 345 -15.87 -7.75 -21.11
N TYR A 346 -17.20 -7.78 -21.11
CA TYR A 346 -18.00 -8.50 -20.13
C TYR A 346 -19.31 -9.00 -20.76
N ARG A 347 -20.03 -9.87 -20.05
CA ARG A 347 -21.37 -10.35 -20.45
C ARG A 347 -22.44 -9.80 -19.52
N VAL A 348 -23.67 -9.65 -20.03
CA VAL A 348 -24.83 -9.39 -19.16
C VAL A 348 -24.94 -10.53 -18.14
N GLY A 349 -25.16 -10.18 -16.88
CA GLY A 349 -25.13 -11.09 -15.74
C GLY A 349 -23.75 -11.26 -15.12
N GLN A 350 -22.64 -10.83 -15.73
CA GLN A 350 -21.31 -10.93 -15.13
C GLN A 350 -21.15 -9.98 -13.93
N ARG A 351 -20.44 -10.43 -12.90
CA ARG A 351 -19.99 -9.56 -11.80
C ARG A 351 -18.73 -8.79 -12.21
N VAL A 352 -18.71 -7.49 -11.96
CA VAL A 352 -17.58 -6.60 -12.15
C VAL A 352 -17.18 -5.99 -10.81
N ARG A 353 -15.88 -5.80 -10.60
CA ARG A 353 -15.36 -5.11 -9.41
C ARG A 353 -15.34 -3.61 -9.68
N GLN A 354 -15.46 -2.80 -8.63
CA GLN A 354 -15.17 -1.38 -8.66
C GLN A 354 -13.82 -1.12 -9.35
N GLY A 355 -13.75 -0.12 -10.22
CA GLY A 355 -12.54 0.20 -10.99
C GLY A 355 -12.36 -0.65 -12.25
N THR A 356 -13.15 -1.69 -12.48
CA THR A 356 -13.11 -2.47 -13.74
C THR A 356 -13.56 -1.58 -14.90
N THR A 357 -12.84 -1.57 -16.02
CA THR A 357 -13.26 -0.86 -17.24
C THR A 357 -14.52 -1.50 -17.82
N ILE A 358 -15.61 -0.73 -17.86
CA ILE A 358 -16.92 -1.15 -18.37
C ILE A 358 -17.25 -0.54 -19.73
N GLY A 359 -16.41 0.34 -20.25
CA GLY A 359 -16.62 0.92 -21.57
C GLY A 359 -15.71 2.10 -21.80
N TYR A 360 -15.96 2.80 -22.90
CA TYR A 360 -15.14 3.91 -23.33
C TYR A 360 -16.02 5.08 -23.73
N VAL A 361 -15.61 6.30 -23.36
CA VAL A 361 -16.33 7.53 -23.70
C VAL A 361 -16.54 7.63 -25.20
N GLY A 362 -17.70 8.15 -25.57
CA GLY A 362 -18.05 8.44 -26.95
C GLY A 362 -19.05 9.58 -27.03
N MET A 363 -19.84 9.55 -28.10
CA MET A 363 -20.90 10.52 -28.38
C MET A 363 -22.11 9.82 -29.01
N SER A 364 -22.36 8.55 -28.64
CA SER A 364 -23.50 7.80 -29.19
C SER A 364 -24.82 8.27 -28.60
N GLY A 365 -25.93 8.08 -29.32
CA GLY A 365 -27.25 8.56 -28.89
C GLY A 365 -27.38 10.08 -29.02
N LEU A 366 -28.14 10.70 -28.11
CA LEU A 366 -28.41 12.14 -28.10
C LEU A 366 -27.32 12.86 -27.27
N ALA A 367 -26.17 13.11 -27.90
CA ALA A 367 -25.03 13.80 -27.29
C ALA A 367 -24.56 14.96 -28.17
N THR A 368 -24.25 16.11 -27.56
CA THR A 368 -23.74 17.30 -28.28
C THR A 368 -22.21 17.30 -28.45
N GLY A 369 -21.51 16.38 -27.78
CA GLY A 369 -20.07 16.21 -27.84
C GLY A 369 -19.61 15.02 -27.00
N PRO A 370 -18.32 14.64 -27.06
CA PRO A 370 -17.79 13.51 -26.31
C PRO A 370 -17.90 13.69 -24.79
N HIS A 371 -18.67 12.83 -24.13
CA HIS A 371 -18.82 12.82 -22.68
C HIS A 371 -19.35 11.47 -22.18
N LEU A 372 -19.17 11.22 -20.88
CA LEU A 372 -19.91 10.21 -20.13
C LEU A 372 -21.11 10.87 -19.46
N HIS A 373 -22.31 10.33 -19.69
CA HIS A 373 -23.47 10.60 -18.84
C HIS A 373 -23.58 9.52 -17.77
N TYR A 374 -23.49 9.92 -16.51
CA TYR A 374 -23.48 9.04 -15.34
C TYR A 374 -24.68 9.28 -14.44
N GLU A 375 -25.47 8.25 -14.17
CA GLU A 375 -26.57 8.32 -13.20
C GLU A 375 -26.33 7.39 -12.01
N PHE A 376 -26.78 7.86 -10.84
CA PHE A 376 -26.81 7.08 -9.61
C PHE A 376 -28.25 6.99 -9.10
N ARG A 377 -28.73 5.77 -8.81
CA ARG A 377 -30.11 5.54 -8.39
C ARG A 377 -30.16 4.71 -7.11
N VAL A 378 -31.00 5.12 -6.17
CA VAL A 378 -31.30 4.38 -4.93
C VAL A 378 -32.78 4.02 -4.94
N ARG A 379 -33.08 2.72 -4.94
CA ARG A 379 -34.43 2.14 -5.05
C ARG A 379 -35.19 2.73 -6.26
N GLY A 380 -34.51 2.86 -7.39
CA GLY A 380 -35.06 3.43 -8.62
C GLY A 380 -35.12 4.96 -8.68
N VAL A 381 -34.87 5.68 -7.57
CA VAL A 381 -34.88 7.15 -7.53
C VAL A 381 -33.49 7.70 -7.85
N HIS A 382 -33.41 8.58 -8.85
CA HIS A 382 -32.15 9.25 -9.21
C HIS A 382 -31.67 10.17 -8.08
N LYS A 383 -30.37 10.10 -7.76
CA LYS A 383 -29.69 10.94 -6.79
C LYS A 383 -28.53 11.64 -7.47
N ASP A 384 -28.21 12.85 -6.99
CA ASP A 384 -27.02 13.57 -7.42
C ASP A 384 -25.76 12.76 -7.02
N PRO A 385 -25.02 12.17 -7.97
CA PRO A 385 -23.85 11.36 -7.66
C PRO A 385 -22.73 12.16 -6.98
N LEU A 386 -22.69 13.49 -7.14
CA LEU A 386 -21.70 14.36 -6.50
C LEU A 386 -22.03 14.66 -5.04
N ARG A 387 -23.31 14.61 -4.68
CA ARG A 387 -23.81 14.98 -3.34
C ARG A 387 -24.40 13.82 -2.55
N VAL A 388 -24.66 12.67 -3.19
CA VAL A 388 -25.25 11.53 -2.52
C VAL A 388 -24.33 11.07 -1.40
N THR A 389 -24.80 11.28 -0.18
CA THR A 389 -24.17 10.69 0.99
C THR A 389 -24.76 9.30 1.10
N LEU A 390 -23.95 8.30 0.72
CA LEU A 390 -24.36 6.92 0.92
C LEU A 390 -24.45 6.66 2.42
N PRO A 391 -25.49 5.96 2.89
CA PRO A 391 -25.49 5.51 4.27
C PRO A 391 -24.21 4.71 4.49
N LYS A 392 -23.52 4.97 5.61
CA LYS A 392 -22.37 4.16 6.00
C LYS A 392 -22.80 2.69 5.97
N PRO A 393 -21.97 1.78 5.43
CA PRO A 393 -22.25 0.37 5.52
C PRO A 393 -22.58 -0.01 6.96
N GLU A 394 -23.58 -0.88 7.14
CA GLU A 394 -23.90 -1.35 8.49
C GLU A 394 -22.69 -2.06 9.10
N PRO A 395 -22.44 -1.88 10.41
CA PRO A 395 -21.38 -2.61 11.08
C PRO A 395 -21.65 -4.11 11.04
N LEU A 396 -20.59 -4.90 11.19
CA LEU A 396 -20.70 -6.32 11.52
C LEU A 396 -21.58 -6.50 12.76
N LYS A 397 -22.34 -7.61 12.81
CA LYS A 397 -23.27 -7.91 13.91
C LYS A 397 -23.03 -9.31 14.46
N GLY A 398 -23.46 -9.53 15.70
CA GLY A 398 -23.48 -10.85 16.32
C GLY A 398 -22.09 -11.51 16.42
N PRO A 399 -21.98 -12.82 16.17
CA PRO A 399 -20.72 -13.57 16.30
C PRO A 399 -19.58 -12.98 15.46
N LEU A 400 -19.89 -12.45 14.28
CA LEU A 400 -18.89 -11.92 13.37
C LEU A 400 -18.27 -10.62 13.89
N LEU A 401 -19.02 -9.78 14.61
CA LEU A 401 -18.47 -8.60 15.28
C LEU A 401 -17.54 -9.00 16.44
N ALA A 402 -17.90 -10.05 17.18
CA ALA A 402 -17.05 -10.57 18.25
C ALA A 402 -15.73 -11.14 17.69
N GLU A 403 -15.81 -11.87 16.58
CA GLU A 403 -14.63 -12.36 15.86
C GLU A 403 -13.76 -11.21 15.36
N PHE A 404 -14.36 -10.20 14.72
CA PHE A 404 -13.66 -8.98 14.28
C PHE A 404 -12.89 -8.32 15.42
N ARG A 405 -13.55 -8.09 16.57
CA ARG A 405 -12.91 -7.47 17.74
C ARG A 405 -11.75 -8.30 18.27
N ARG A 406 -11.93 -9.61 18.39
CA ARG A 406 -10.87 -10.53 18.84
C ARG A 406 -9.68 -10.54 17.88
N ALA A 407 -9.94 -10.60 16.57
CA ALA A 407 -8.90 -10.69 15.55
C ALA A 407 -8.10 -9.38 15.40
N THR A 408 -8.74 -8.22 15.61
CA THR A 408 -8.12 -6.90 15.41
C THR A 408 -7.50 -6.30 16.67
N ALA A 409 -7.84 -6.82 17.86
CA ALA A 409 -7.34 -6.32 19.14
C ALA A 409 -5.79 -6.20 19.23
N PRO A 410 -4.99 -7.19 18.76
CA PRO A 410 -3.52 -7.08 18.83
C PRO A 410 -2.97 -5.91 18.01
N ALA A 411 -3.50 -5.70 16.80
CA ALA A 411 -3.07 -4.62 15.93
C ALA A 411 -3.52 -3.25 16.44
N LEU A 412 -4.73 -3.18 17.03
CA LEU A 412 -5.21 -1.95 17.68
C LEU A 412 -4.33 -1.57 18.87
N ALA A 413 -3.97 -2.53 19.73
CA ALA A 413 -3.08 -2.30 20.87
C ALA A 413 -1.66 -1.89 20.44
N GLN A 414 -1.19 -2.37 19.28
CA GLN A 414 0.07 -1.88 18.70
C GLN A 414 -0.04 -0.42 18.25
N LEU A 415 -1.13 -0.01 17.60
CA LEU A 415 -1.35 1.39 17.23
C LEU A 415 -1.39 2.32 18.44
N GLU A 416 -2.05 1.91 19.52
CA GLU A 416 -2.17 2.71 20.74
C GLU A 416 -0.83 2.99 21.41
N ARG A 417 0.02 1.96 21.54
CA ARG A 417 1.35 2.10 22.14
C ARG A 417 2.25 3.13 21.45
N ILE A 418 2.11 3.30 20.13
CA ILE A 418 2.89 4.31 19.38
C ILE A 418 2.39 5.72 19.68
N GLY A 419 1.07 5.89 19.80
CA GLY A 419 0.44 7.19 20.07
C GLY A 419 0.93 7.80 21.37
N ASP A 420 1.04 6.97 22.41
CA ASP A 420 1.48 7.40 23.73
C ASP A 420 2.96 7.81 23.73
N VAL A 421 3.82 7.12 22.97
CA VAL A 421 5.25 7.46 22.84
C VAL A 421 5.45 8.81 22.14
N GLN A 422 4.71 9.08 21.07
CA GLN A 422 4.81 10.37 20.35
C GLN A 422 4.23 11.56 21.13
N LEU A 423 3.26 11.32 22.02
CA LEU A 423 2.71 12.36 22.90
C LEU A 423 3.64 12.67 24.07
N ALA A 424 4.47 11.71 24.51
CA ALA A 424 5.44 11.91 25.59
C ALA A 424 6.73 12.64 25.15
N GLU A 425 7.04 12.65 23.85
CA GLU A 425 8.21 13.33 23.27
C GLU A 425 7.94 14.79 22.84
N ARG A 426 6.69 15.26 22.97
CA ARG A 426 6.29 16.67 22.76
C ARG A 426 6.14 17.38 24.10
#